data_AF-A0A8S9WGD8-F1
#
_entry.id   AF-A0A8S9WGD8-F1
#
_cell.length_a   1.000
_cell.length_b   1.000
_cell.length_c   1.000
_cell.angle_alpha   90.00
_cell.angle_beta   90.00
_cell.angle_gamma   90.00
#
_symmetry.space_group_name_H-M   'P 1'
#
loop_
_entity.id
_entity.type
_entity.pdbx_description
1 polymer ?
#
loop_
_entity_poly.entity_id
_entity_poly.type
_entity_poly.pdbx_seq_one_letter_code
_entity_poly.pdbx_strand_id
1 'polypeptide(L)' 'MFKFNERYIVDPRGKKTAVVIDIEEFEELRELLNRYEEFETYDTEDVTNDVIEAFKDLKKEKVHSAREILNEL' A
#
# COMPACT_ATOMS: atom_id res chain seq x y z
N MET A 1 -4.21 -13.94 -3.63
CA MET A 1 -5.30 -12.97 -3.35
C MET A 1 -6.31 -13.70 -2.47
N PHE A 2 -6.30 -13.43 -1.17
CA PHE A 2 -7.22 -14.07 -0.22
C PHE A 2 -8.65 -13.60 -0.51
N LYS A 3 -9.60 -14.54 -0.54
CA LYS A 3 -11.01 -14.24 -0.81
C LYS A 3 -11.79 -14.51 0.45
N PHE A 4 -12.10 -13.46 1.19
CA PHE A 4 -12.90 -13.51 2.40
C PHE A 4 -14.38 -13.72 2.06
N ASN A 5 -15.09 -14.49 2.90
CA ASN A 5 -16.54 -14.66 2.82
C ASN A 5 -17.27 -13.57 3.60
N GLU A 6 -17.00 -12.32 3.23
CA GLU A 6 -17.47 -11.14 3.96
C GLU A 6 -18.98 -10.89 3.80
N ARG A 7 -19.65 -10.63 4.92
CA ARG A 7 -21.03 -10.09 4.95
C ARG A 7 -21.01 -8.74 5.63
N TYR A 8 -21.85 -7.82 5.16
CA TYR A 8 -21.86 -6.45 5.69
C TYR A 8 -23.15 -6.14 6.44
N ILE A 9 -23.03 -5.44 7.57
CA ILE A 9 -24.14 -4.73 8.19
C ILE A 9 -24.21 -3.35 7.53
N VAL A 10 -25.38 -3.03 6.98
CA VAL A 10 -25.61 -1.81 6.21
C VAL A 10 -26.64 -0.95 6.93
N ASP A 11 -26.37 0.34 7.05
CA ASP A 11 -27.30 1.30 7.64
C ASP A 11 -28.50 1.59 6.72
N PRO A 12 -29.54 2.29 7.19
CA PRO A 12 -30.69 2.65 6.37
C PRO A 12 -30.38 3.54 5.15
N ARG A 13 -29.19 4.16 5.10
CA ARG A 13 -28.72 4.99 3.98
C ARG A 13 -27.85 4.19 3.00
N GLY A 14 -27.67 2.89 3.20
CA GLY A 14 -26.86 2.04 2.35
C GLY A 14 -25.36 2.04 2.69
N LYS A 15 -24.95 2.66 3.80
CA LYS A 15 -23.55 2.69 4.23
C LYS A 15 -23.20 1.43 5.03
N LYS A 16 -22.13 0.75 4.63
CA LYS A 16 -21.55 -0.38 5.38
C LYS A 16 -20.98 0.14 6.71
N THR A 17 -21.45 -0.39 7.83
CA THR A 17 -21.03 0.02 9.18
C THR A 17 -20.19 -1.03 9.89
N ALA A 18 -20.39 -2.31 9.56
CA ALA A 18 -19.60 -3.41 10.08
C ALA A 18 -19.49 -4.53 9.04
N VAL A 19 -18.46 -5.37 9.21
CA VAL A 19 -18.25 -6.60 8.46
C VAL A 19 -18.35 -7.78 9.43
N VAL A 20 -19.00 -8.85 8.98
CA VAL A 20 -19.07 -10.14 9.65
C VAL A 20 -18.22 -11.10 8.81
N ILE A 21 -17.21 -11.66 9.45
CA ILE A 21 -16.26 -12.64 8.91
C ILE A 21 -16.13 -13.80 9.89
N ASP A 22 -15.62 -14.93 9.42
CA ASP A 22 -15.35 -16.06 10.30
C ASP A 22 -14.16 -15.73 11.23
N ILE A 23 -14.13 -16.35 12.41
CA ILE A 23 -13.09 -16.06 13.41
C ILE A 23 -11.69 -16.43 12.88
N GLU A 24 -11.59 -17.49 12.09
CA GLU A 24 -10.33 -17.90 11.44
C GLU A 24 -9.85 -16.84 10.45
N GLU A 25 -10.75 -16.27 9.65
CA GLU A 25 -10.45 -15.17 8.72
C GLU A 25 -9.98 -13.90 9.47
N PHE A 26 -10.55 -13.62 10.64
CA PHE A 26 -10.13 -12.50 11.48
C PHE A 26 -8.71 -12.70 12.05
N GLU A 27 -8.40 -13.90 12.54
CA GLU A 27 -7.05 -14.20 13.04
C GLU A 27 -6.00 -14.14 11.92
N GLU A 28 -6.31 -14.65 10.74
CA GLU A 28 -5.42 -14.51 9.56
C GLU A 28 -5.17 -13.05 9.19
N LEU A 29 -6.21 -12.20 9.21
CA LEU A 29 -6.08 -10.76 8.99
C LEU A 29 -5.21 -10.08 10.05
N ARG A 30 -5.34 -10.51 11.32
CA ARG A 30 -4.52 -10.03 12.42
C ARG A 30 -3.07 -10.44 12.29
N GLU A 31 -2.78 -11.68 11.93
CA GLU A 31 -1.41 -12.15 11.66
C GLU A 31 -0.79 -11.43 10.47
N LEU A 32 -1.59 -11.15 9.44
CA LEU A 32 -1.15 -10.34 8.30
C LEU A 32 -0.80 -8.91 8.76
N LEU A 33 -1.67 -8.27 9.55
CA LEU A 33 -1.43 -6.93 10.09
C LEU A 33 -0.15 -6.89 10.93
N ASN A 34 0.03 -7.83 11.86
CA ASN A 34 1.22 -7.92 12.69
C ASN A 34 2.50 -8.06 11.85
N ARG A 35 2.47 -8.89 10.81
CA ARG A 35 3.61 -8.98 9.88
C ARG A 35 3.89 -7.65 9.21
N TYR A 36 2.86 -6.93 8.75
CA TYR A 36 3.04 -5.60 8.16
C TYR A 36 3.51 -4.55 9.18
N GLU A 37 3.13 -4.62 10.45
CA GLU A 37 3.64 -3.74 11.51
C GLU A 37 5.10 -4.05 11.88
N GLU A 38 5.54 -5.30 11.74
CA GLU A 38 6.97 -5.68 11.87
C GLU A 38 7.82 -5.22 10.67
N PHE A 39 7.21 -5.02 9.49
CA PHE A 39 7.83 -4.35 8.34
C PHE A 39 7.77 -2.83 8.49
N GLU A 40 8.58 -2.31 9.41
CA GLU A 40 9.12 -0.95 9.40
C GLU A 40 8.10 0.20 9.51
N THR A 41 8.23 0.94 10.62
CA THR A 41 8.23 2.40 10.55
C THR A 41 9.36 2.86 9.60
N TYR A 42 9.19 2.67 8.30
CA TYR A 42 9.81 3.58 7.36
C TYR A 42 9.21 4.94 7.66
N ASP A 43 10.04 5.95 7.77
CA ASP A 43 9.58 7.32 7.83
C ASP A 43 8.84 7.59 6.51
N THR A 44 7.52 7.35 6.51
CA THR A 44 6.70 7.40 5.30
C THR A 44 6.70 8.79 4.66
N GLU A 45 7.12 9.82 5.39
CA GLU A 45 7.40 11.14 4.84
C GLU A 45 8.55 11.11 3.82
N ASP A 46 9.64 10.39 4.10
CA ASP A 46 10.83 10.36 3.25
C ASP A 46 10.56 9.62 1.94
N VAL A 47 9.91 8.46 2.03
CA VAL A 47 9.49 7.69 0.83
C VAL A 47 8.46 8.47 0.01
N THR A 48 7.54 9.20 0.66
CA THR A 48 6.55 10.03 -0.05
C THR A 48 7.24 11.18 -0.79
N ASN A 49 8.23 11.81 -0.18
CA ASN A 49 9.00 12.89 -0.80
C ASN A 49 9.81 12.39 -2.00
N ASP A 50 10.53 11.28 -1.86
CA ASP A 50 11.31 10.66 -2.94
C ASP A 50 10.44 10.27 -4.14
N VAL A 51 9.26 9.70 -3.89
CA VAL A 51 8.30 9.36 -4.95
C VAL A 51 7.77 10.62 -5.63
N ILE A 52 7.45 11.67 -4.88
CA ILE A 52 7.02 12.96 -5.45
C ILE A 52 8.12 13.60 -6.29
N GLU A 53 9.38 13.54 -5.86
CA GLU A 53 10.55 14.03 -6.59
C GLU A 53 10.74 13.26 -7.90
N ALA A 54 10.71 11.92 -7.84
CA ALA A 54 10.79 11.06 -9.02
C ALA A 54 9.67 11.36 -10.04
N PHE A 55 8.44 11.59 -9.58
CA PHE A 55 7.34 12.01 -10.46
C PHE A 55 7.53 13.41 -11.06
N LYS A 56 8.15 14.35 -10.34
CA LYS A 56 8.50 15.67 -10.89
C LYS A 56 9.58 15.55 -11.97
N ASP A 57 10.57 14.70 -11.78
CA ASP A 57 11.64 14.47 -12.76
C ASP A 57 11.13 13.77 -14.02
N LEU A 58 10.24 12.77 -13.85
CA LEU A 58 9.51 12.16 -14.98
C LEU A 58 8.73 13.21 -15.79
N LYS A 59 8.01 14.12 -15.11
CA LYS A 59 7.25 15.20 -15.79
C LYS A 59 8.14 16.25 -16.47
N LYS A 60 9.38 16.40 -16.02
CA LYS A 60 10.36 17.36 -16.58
C LYS A 60 11.30 16.73 -17.60
N GLU A 61 11.04 15.48 -18.01
CA GLU A 61 11.89 14.69 -18.92
C GLU A 61 13.34 14.56 -18.42
N LYS A 62 13.56 14.66 -17.10
CA LYS A 62 14.86 14.44 -16.45
C LYS A 62 15.09 12.95 -16.19
N VAL A 63 14.96 12.15 -17.24
CA VAL A 63 15.09 10.69 -17.16
C VAL A 63 16.31 10.29 -17.98
N HIS A 64 17.27 9.65 -17.32
CA HIS A 64 18.44 9.08 -18.00
C HIS A 64 18.18 7.60 -18.24
N SER A 65 18.49 7.12 -19.45
CA SER A 65 18.55 5.69 -19.72
C SER A 65 19.71 5.06 -18.96
N ALA A 66 19.55 3.80 -18.58
CA ALA A 66 20.63 3.04 -17.93
C ALA A 66 21.94 3.05 -18.73
N ARG A 67 21.85 3.16 -20.06
CA ARG A 67 23.01 3.25 -20.96
C ARG A 67 23.73 4.59 -20.90
N GLU A 68 23.03 5.69 -20.65
CA GLU A 68 23.63 7.02 -20.47
C GLU A 68 24.42 7.08 -19.16
N ILE A 69 23.81 6.58 -18.07
CA ILE A 69 24.44 6.55 -16.73
C ILE A 69 25.71 5.70 -16.74
N LEU A 70 25.70 4.54 -17.41
CA LEU A 70 26.86 3.64 -17.49
C LEU A 70 28.05 4.21 -18.29
N ASN A 71 27.83 5.23 -19.13
CA ASN A 71 28.89 5.88 -19.90
C ASN A 71 29.41 7.18 -19.25
N GLU A 72 28.81 7.63 -18.14
CA GLU A 72 29.24 8.78 -17.35
C GLU A 72 30.13 8.39 -16.15
N LEU A 73 30.32 7.09 -15.92
CA LEU A 73 31.25 6.49 -14.94
C LEU A 73 32.61 6.17 -15.57
#